data_AF-A0A101CEK2-F1
#
_entry.id   AF-A0A101CEK2-F1
#
_cell.length_a   1.000
_cell.length_b   1.000
_cell.length_c   1.000
_cell.angle_alpha   90.00
_cell.angle_beta   90.00
_cell.angle_gamma   90.00
#
_symmetry.space_group_name_H-M   'P 1'
#
loop_
_entity.id
_entity.type
_entity.pdbx_description
1 polymer ?
#
loop_
_entity_poly.entity_id
_entity_poly.type
_entity_poly.pdbx_seq_one_letter_code
_entity_poly.pdbx_strand_id
1 'polypeptide(L)'
;MATKWNLDPTHSEINFKVKHMMISNIKGNFTNFTAEIDAEDDTFKNAKTTATIQVASISTHNADRDNHLKSAEFFNAEANPTITFETDALNDSIIGNLTINGITKPVTLDVDFGGINVDPWGNTKAGFSFEGKINRKDFGLNWNAALEAGGVMVSEEVKIAGELQFVKQA
;
A
#
# COMPACT_ATOMS: atom_id res chain seq x y z
N MET A 1 -17.61 13.87 17.60
CA MET A 1 -16.17 14.16 17.39
C MET A 1 -15.57 12.94 16.72
N ALA A 2 -14.67 13.10 15.76
CA ALA A 2 -14.02 11.97 15.13
C ALA A 2 -13.07 11.29 16.14
N THR A 3 -13.13 9.97 16.21
CA THR A 3 -12.19 9.13 16.95
C THR A 3 -11.03 8.78 16.05
N LYS A 4 -9.81 9.02 16.52
CA LYS A 4 -8.59 8.65 15.81
C LYS A 4 -8.23 7.20 16.09
N TRP A 5 -7.80 6.48 15.06
CA TRP A 5 -7.24 5.14 15.15
C TRP A 5 -5.86 5.13 14.49
N ASN A 6 -4.85 4.67 15.20
CA ASN A 6 -3.47 4.60 14.69
C ASN A 6 -3.14 3.16 14.31
N LEU A 7 -2.43 2.98 13.20
CA LEU A 7 -1.93 1.68 12.77
C LEU A 7 -1.09 1.03 13.88
N ASP A 8 -1.33 -0.26 14.10
CA ASP A 8 -0.42 -1.15 14.84
C ASP A 8 0.61 -1.73 13.85
N PRO A 9 1.87 -1.26 13.86
CA PRO A 9 2.87 -1.70 12.90
C PRO A 9 3.30 -3.16 13.09
N THR A 10 3.02 -3.77 14.26
CA THR A 10 3.45 -5.15 14.55
C THR A 10 2.47 -6.17 13.96
N HIS A 11 1.22 -5.78 13.77
CA HIS A 11 0.14 -6.64 13.27
C HIS A 11 -0.37 -6.16 11.91
N SER A 12 0.49 -5.51 11.14
CA SER A 12 0.13 -4.95 9.84
C SER A 12 1.17 -5.28 8.77
N GLU A 13 0.71 -5.54 7.56
CA GLU A 13 1.54 -5.76 6.39
C GLU A 13 0.98 -5.09 5.13
N ILE A 14 1.87 -4.62 4.27
CA ILE A 14 1.56 -4.15 2.92
C ILE A 14 2.43 -4.92 1.94
N ASN A 15 1.77 -5.69 1.09
CA ASN A 15 2.36 -6.62 0.15
C ASN A 15 2.03 -6.22 -1.30
N PHE A 16 2.91 -6.58 -2.22
CA PHE A 16 2.66 -6.48 -3.64
C PHE A 16 3.18 -7.71 -4.39
N LYS A 17 2.61 -7.96 -5.57
CA LYS A 17 3.08 -8.98 -6.51
C LYS A 17 3.05 -8.46 -7.94
N VAL A 18 4.10 -8.77 -8.69
CA VAL A 18 4.27 -8.37 -10.08
C VAL A 18 4.70 -9.57 -10.91
N LYS A 19 4.11 -9.74 -12.09
CA LYS A 19 4.54 -10.79 -13.02
C LYS A 19 5.93 -10.48 -13.58
N HIS A 20 6.81 -11.47 -13.52
CA HIS A 20 8.14 -11.47 -14.12
C HIS A 20 8.17 -12.42 -15.32
N MET A 21 8.63 -11.90 -16.46
CA MET A 21 8.65 -12.55 -17.76
C MET A 21 7.30 -13.19 -18.15
N MET A 22 6.19 -12.68 -17.58
CA MET A 22 4.82 -13.18 -17.74
C MET A 22 4.57 -14.62 -17.25
N ILE A 23 5.55 -15.28 -16.63
CA ILE A 23 5.47 -16.71 -16.25
C ILE A 23 5.46 -16.95 -14.73
N SER A 24 5.99 -16.02 -13.92
CA SER A 24 6.05 -16.16 -12.46
C SER A 24 5.74 -14.83 -11.77
N ASN A 25 5.50 -14.87 -10.45
CA ASN A 25 5.31 -13.65 -9.66
C ASN A 25 6.51 -13.40 -8.76
N ILE A 26 7.01 -12.18 -8.79
CA ILE A 26 7.87 -11.65 -7.73
C ILE A 26 6.96 -11.03 -6.68
N LYS A 27 7.18 -11.41 -5.42
CA LYS A 27 6.51 -10.80 -4.26
C LYS A 27 7.45 -9.80 -3.62
N GLY A 28 6.87 -8.74 -3.07
CA GLY A 28 7.59 -7.83 -2.19
C GLY A 28 6.65 -7.19 -1.18
N ASN A 29 7.24 -6.48 -0.24
CA ASN A 29 6.54 -5.81 0.84
C ASN A 29 7.25 -4.51 1.21
N PHE A 30 6.55 -3.64 1.94
CA PHE A 30 7.16 -2.50 2.62
C PHE A 30 7.17 -2.77 4.12
N THR A 31 8.33 -2.56 4.74
CA THR A 31 8.54 -2.88 6.17
C THR A 31 8.39 -1.67 7.10
N ASN A 32 8.27 -0.47 6.55
CA ASN A 32 8.09 0.76 7.34
C ASN A 32 7.01 1.64 6.72
N PHE A 33 5.88 1.73 7.42
CA PHE A 33 4.74 2.54 7.03
C PHE A 33 3.91 2.91 8.26
N THR A 34 3.13 3.98 8.12
CA THR A 34 2.13 4.42 9.10
C THR A 34 0.79 4.60 8.39
N ALA A 35 -0.29 4.46 9.15
CA ALA A 35 -1.62 4.83 8.70
C ALA A 35 -2.46 5.31 9.87
N GLU A 36 -3.43 6.16 9.58
CA GLU A 36 -4.36 6.73 10.54
C GLU A 36 -5.76 6.75 9.96
N ILE A 37 -6.76 6.48 10.80
CA ILE A 37 -8.18 6.55 10.47
C ILE A 37 -8.87 7.52 11.42
N ASP A 38 -9.51 8.55 10.88
CA ASP A 38 -10.43 9.42 11.62
C ASP A 38 -11.87 8.98 11.34
N ALA A 39 -12.54 8.41 12.33
CA ALA A 39 -13.87 7.82 12.19
C ALA A 39 -14.90 8.50 13.11
N GLU A 40 -16.08 8.83 12.59
CA GLU A 40 -17.17 9.42 13.39
C GLU A 40 -17.87 8.39 14.28
N ASP A 41 -17.87 7.14 13.84
CA ASP A 41 -18.44 5.99 14.54
C ASP A 41 -17.64 4.71 14.20
N ASP A 42 -18.00 3.62 14.90
CA ASP A 42 -17.35 2.32 14.74
C ASP A 42 -17.81 1.56 13.46
N THR A 43 -18.59 2.19 12.57
CA THR A 43 -18.96 1.63 11.25
C THR A 43 -17.98 1.99 10.14
N PHE A 44 -17.12 2.99 10.37
CA PHE A 44 -16.10 3.48 9.44
C PHE A 44 -16.60 3.98 8.07
N LYS A 45 -17.91 4.08 7.84
CA LYS A 45 -18.48 4.42 6.52
C LYS A 45 -18.08 5.79 5.97
N ASN A 46 -17.80 6.75 6.85
CA ASN A 46 -17.37 8.11 6.50
C ASN A 46 -15.96 8.41 7.02
N ALA A 47 -15.18 7.37 7.35
CA ALA A 47 -13.86 7.55 7.89
C ALA A 47 -12.90 8.22 6.88
N LYS A 48 -11.99 9.04 7.38
CA LYS A 48 -10.86 9.52 6.57
C LYS A 48 -9.64 8.69 6.90
N THR A 49 -9.02 8.13 5.89
CA THR A 49 -7.81 7.33 6.06
C THR A 49 -6.65 7.99 5.36
N THR A 50 -5.52 8.09 6.05
CA THR A 50 -4.24 8.50 5.47
C THR A 50 -3.20 7.41 5.73
N ALA A 51 -2.30 7.20 4.78
CA ALA A 51 -1.16 6.31 4.95
C ALA A 51 0.11 6.90 4.33
N THR A 52 1.24 6.62 4.96
CA THR A 52 2.58 6.99 4.47
C THR A 52 3.48 5.76 4.53
N ILE A 53 4.07 5.40 3.40
CA ILE A 53 4.95 4.23 3.25
C ILE A 53 6.33 4.73 2.87
N GLN A 54 7.36 4.27 3.58
CA GLN A 54 8.75 4.64 3.29
C GLN A 54 9.27 3.77 2.14
N VAL A 55 9.61 4.39 1.00
CA VAL A 55 10.12 3.68 -0.18
C VAL A 55 11.38 2.89 0.13
N ALA A 56 12.26 3.43 0.97
CA ALA A 56 13.50 2.79 1.38
C ALA A 56 13.30 1.43 2.09
N SER A 57 12.08 1.16 2.59
CA SER A 57 11.73 -0.07 3.31
C SER A 57 11.26 -1.21 2.40
N ILE A 58 11.29 -1.01 1.08
CA ILE A 58 10.93 -2.04 0.11
C ILE A 58 11.84 -3.26 0.25
N SER A 59 11.24 -4.44 0.26
CA SER A 59 11.92 -5.72 0.25
C SER A 59 11.27 -6.65 -0.76
N THR A 60 12.10 -7.29 -1.56
CA THR A 60 11.73 -8.42 -2.40
C THR A 60 12.56 -9.66 -2.07
N HIS A 61 13.21 -9.66 -0.90
CA HIS A 61 14.17 -10.67 -0.45
C HIS A 61 15.40 -10.81 -1.37
N ASN A 62 15.76 -9.74 -2.10
CA ASN A 62 16.94 -9.70 -2.96
C ASN A 62 17.54 -8.30 -2.91
N ALA A 63 18.69 -8.16 -2.25
CA ALA A 63 19.29 -6.86 -1.96
C ALA A 63 19.62 -6.05 -3.23
N ASP A 64 20.11 -6.71 -4.29
CA ASP A 64 20.45 -6.01 -5.55
C ASP A 64 19.21 -5.46 -6.24
N ARG A 65 18.12 -6.24 -6.29
CA ARG A 65 16.84 -5.80 -6.83
C ARG A 65 16.24 -4.70 -5.95
N ASP A 66 16.32 -4.82 -4.64
CA ASP A 66 15.79 -3.80 -3.71
C ASP A 66 16.56 -2.48 -3.88
N ASN A 67 17.89 -2.54 -4.06
CA ASN A 67 18.71 -1.37 -4.36
C ASN A 67 18.35 -0.74 -5.71
N HIS A 68 18.11 -1.55 -6.75
CA HIS A 68 17.64 -1.05 -8.04
C HIS A 68 16.24 -0.41 -7.93
N LEU A 69 15.30 -1.01 -7.19
CA LEU A 69 13.96 -0.44 -6.99
C LEU A 69 14.00 0.92 -6.29
N LYS A 70 14.98 1.17 -5.42
CA LYS A 70 15.16 2.47 -4.75
C LYS A 70 15.83 3.53 -5.63
N SER A 71 16.48 3.16 -6.73
CA SER A 71 17.26 4.08 -7.57
C SER A 71 16.37 5.06 -8.34
N ALA A 72 16.99 6.08 -8.93
CA ALA A 72 16.33 7.05 -9.80
C ALA A 72 15.72 6.45 -11.08
N GLU A 73 16.12 5.23 -11.46
CA GLU A 73 15.51 4.50 -12.60
C GLU A 73 14.15 3.89 -12.24
N PHE A 74 13.82 3.81 -10.95
CA PHE A 74 12.57 3.25 -10.46
C PHE A 74 11.86 4.20 -9.47
N PHE A 75 11.77 3.89 -8.18
CA PHE A 75 11.01 4.73 -7.24
C PHE A 75 11.64 6.09 -6.96
N ASN A 76 12.92 6.28 -7.30
CA ASN A 76 13.70 7.48 -7.00
C ASN A 76 13.59 7.88 -5.53
N ALA A 77 13.92 6.95 -4.63
CA ALA A 77 13.67 7.07 -3.20
C ALA A 77 14.38 8.26 -2.55
N GLU A 78 15.46 8.76 -3.13
CA GLU A 78 16.15 9.96 -2.63
C GLU A 78 15.33 11.24 -2.86
N ALA A 79 14.70 11.37 -4.03
CA ALA A 79 13.87 12.54 -4.35
C ALA A 79 12.41 12.38 -3.87
N ASN A 80 11.90 11.14 -3.88
CA ASN A 80 10.53 10.79 -3.52
C ASN A 80 10.56 9.69 -2.45
N PRO A 81 10.86 10.03 -1.18
CA PRO A 81 11.10 9.04 -0.13
C PRO A 81 9.85 8.29 0.31
N THR A 82 8.66 8.82 0.00
CA THR A 82 7.39 8.31 0.50
C THR A 82 6.39 8.01 -0.61
N ILE A 83 5.64 6.93 -0.43
CA ILE A 83 4.37 6.69 -1.09
C ILE A 83 3.27 7.12 -0.11
N THR A 84 2.27 7.86 -0.58
CA THR A 84 1.16 8.32 0.27
C THR A 84 -0.18 7.88 -0.29
N PHE A 85 -1.14 7.66 0.60
CA PHE A 85 -2.53 7.39 0.25
C PHE A 85 -3.45 8.24 1.12
N GLU A 86 -4.47 8.81 0.50
CA GLU A 86 -5.54 9.56 1.19
C GLU A 86 -6.88 9.17 0.58
N THR A 87 -7.86 8.85 1.42
CA THR A 87 -9.23 8.56 0.96
C THR A 87 -9.91 9.80 0.39
N ASP A 88 -10.55 9.66 -0.77
CA ASP A 88 -11.33 10.72 -1.42
C ASP A 88 -12.84 10.49 -1.22
N ALA A 89 -13.30 9.25 -1.46
CA ALA A 89 -14.70 8.85 -1.26
C ALA A 89 -14.79 7.41 -0.72
N LEU A 90 -15.67 7.23 0.27
CA LEU A 90 -16.05 5.92 0.78
C LEU A 90 -17.44 5.54 0.26
N ASN A 91 -17.48 4.67 -0.73
CA ASN A 91 -18.70 4.00 -1.18
C ASN A 91 -18.56 2.49 -0.85
N ASP A 92 -19.28 1.59 -1.52
CA ASP A 92 -19.08 0.13 -1.39
C ASP A 92 -17.65 -0.35 -1.77
N SER A 93 -16.76 0.56 -2.15
CA SER A 93 -15.32 0.37 -2.39
C SER A 93 -14.57 1.63 -1.90
N ILE A 94 -13.33 1.49 -1.41
CA ILE A 94 -12.53 2.65 -1.00
C ILE A 94 -11.85 3.24 -2.24
N ILE A 95 -12.21 4.47 -2.58
CA ILE A 95 -11.49 5.26 -3.60
C ILE A 95 -10.56 6.23 -2.86
N GLY A 96 -9.29 6.18 -3.18
CA GLY A 96 -8.31 7.11 -2.63
C GLY A 96 -7.26 7.55 -3.64
N ASN A 97 -6.62 8.67 -3.31
CA ASN A 97 -5.53 9.23 -4.07
C ASN A 97 -4.22 8.59 -3.60
N LEU A 98 -3.64 7.76 -4.46
CA LEU A 98 -2.32 7.17 -4.26
C LEU A 98 -1.29 8.06 -4.93
N THR A 99 -0.23 8.42 -4.21
CA THR A 99 0.91 9.17 -4.74
C THR A 99 2.16 8.31 -4.70
N ILE A 100 2.75 8.06 -5.86
CA ILE A 100 4.01 7.32 -6.01
C ILE A 100 4.92 8.14 -6.92
N ASN A 101 6.19 8.31 -6.52
CA ASN A 101 7.19 9.04 -7.31
C ASN A 101 6.71 10.47 -7.70
N GLY A 102 6.03 11.15 -6.77
CA GLY A 102 5.48 12.50 -6.96
C GLY A 102 4.24 12.59 -7.87
N ILE A 103 3.74 11.47 -8.40
CA ILE A 103 2.56 11.43 -9.27
C ILE A 103 1.37 10.87 -8.49
N THR A 104 0.26 11.61 -8.47
CA THR A 104 -0.99 11.20 -7.80
C THR A 104 -1.99 10.64 -8.80
N LYS A 105 -2.59 9.49 -8.48
CA LYS A 105 -3.68 8.86 -9.23
C LYS A 105 -4.75 8.32 -8.30
N PRO A 106 -6.04 8.38 -8.68
CA PRO A 106 -7.09 7.68 -7.95
C PRO A 106 -6.91 6.17 -8.13
N VAL A 107 -7.07 5.42 -7.04
CA VAL A 107 -7.08 3.96 -7.04
C VAL A 107 -8.29 3.46 -6.26
N THR A 108 -8.82 2.32 -6.68
CA THR A 108 -9.89 1.62 -5.97
C THR A 108 -9.28 0.43 -5.23
N LEU A 109 -9.60 0.32 -3.95
CA LEU A 109 -9.26 -0.81 -3.10
C LEU A 109 -10.54 -1.53 -2.68
N ASP A 110 -10.53 -2.85 -2.85
CA ASP A 110 -11.54 -3.73 -2.28
C ASP A 110 -11.16 -3.95 -0.82
N VAL A 111 -11.97 -3.47 0.11
CA VAL A 111 -11.66 -3.48 1.54
C VAL A 111 -12.68 -4.32 2.29
N ASP A 112 -12.18 -5.22 3.13
CA ASP A 112 -12.98 -6.01 4.05
C ASP A 112 -12.75 -5.55 5.49
N PHE A 113 -13.83 -5.40 6.24
CA PHE A 113 -13.78 -5.03 7.64
C PHE A 113 -13.87 -6.28 8.52
N GLY A 114 -12.75 -6.65 9.13
CA GLY A 114 -12.63 -7.83 9.98
C GLY A 114 -13.25 -7.68 11.38
N GLY A 115 -13.70 -6.48 11.74
CA GLY A 115 -14.39 -6.18 13.00
C GLY A 115 -13.55 -5.42 14.02
N ILE A 116 -14.18 -5.14 15.16
CA ILE A 116 -13.57 -4.50 16.33
C ILE A 116 -13.51 -5.49 17.49
N ASN A 117 -12.40 -5.48 18.23
CA ASN A 117 -12.26 -6.27 19.46
C ASN A 117 -11.37 -5.56 20.48
N VAL A 118 -11.35 -6.02 21.72
CA VAL A 118 -10.46 -5.52 22.78
C VAL A 118 -9.34 -6.54 22.99
N ASP A 119 -8.09 -6.08 22.95
CA ASP A 119 -6.93 -6.93 23.18
C ASP A 119 -6.74 -7.25 24.68
N PRO A 120 -5.86 -8.21 25.05
CA PRO A 120 -5.62 -8.56 26.46
C PRO A 120 -5.10 -7.42 27.35
N TRP A 121 -4.64 -6.32 26.76
CA TRP A 121 -4.14 -5.14 27.47
C TRP A 121 -5.19 -4.04 27.60
N GLY A 122 -6.41 -4.27 27.09
CA GLY A 122 -7.53 -3.35 27.16
C GLY A 122 -7.60 -2.34 26.02
N ASN A 123 -6.75 -2.45 24.98
CA ASN A 123 -6.84 -1.56 23.83
C ASN A 123 -7.94 -2.02 22.88
N THR A 124 -8.73 -1.07 22.38
CA THR A 124 -9.71 -1.36 21.32
C THR A 124 -8.98 -1.40 19.97
N LYS A 125 -9.16 -2.50 19.23
CA LYS A 125 -8.53 -2.77 17.94
C LYS A 125 -9.59 -2.87 16.84
N ALA A 126 -9.24 -2.45 15.62
CA ALA A 126 -10.02 -2.66 14.41
C ALA A 126 -9.16 -3.33 13.34
N GLY A 127 -9.69 -4.34 12.66
CA GLY A 127 -8.98 -5.09 11.61
C GLY A 127 -9.56 -4.82 10.22
N PHE A 128 -8.68 -4.65 9.23
CA PHE A 128 -9.05 -4.45 7.83
C PHE A 128 -8.11 -5.25 6.93
N SER A 129 -8.65 -5.82 5.87
CA SER A 129 -7.84 -6.32 4.75
C SER A 129 -8.20 -5.54 3.49
N PHE A 130 -7.26 -5.44 2.56
CA PHE A 130 -7.54 -4.86 1.25
C PHE A 130 -6.82 -5.59 0.12
N GLU A 131 -7.42 -5.56 -1.05
CA GLU A 131 -6.78 -5.90 -2.32
C GLU A 131 -6.98 -4.79 -3.35
N GLY A 132 -6.05 -4.68 -4.30
CA GLY A 132 -6.15 -3.72 -5.38
C GLY A 132 -5.19 -4.01 -6.51
N LYS A 133 -5.33 -3.24 -7.59
CA LYS A 133 -4.44 -3.29 -8.75
C LYS A 133 -4.12 -1.90 -9.23
N ILE A 134 -2.86 -1.69 -9.58
CA ILE A 134 -2.39 -0.44 -10.17
C ILE A 134 -1.56 -0.74 -11.42
N ASN A 135 -1.46 0.23 -12.33
CA ASN A 135 -0.46 0.22 -13.40
C ASN A 135 0.72 1.10 -13.00
N ARG A 136 1.92 0.50 -12.86
CA ARG A 136 3.10 1.24 -12.40
C ARG A 136 3.52 2.39 -13.34
N LYS A 137 3.20 2.28 -14.65
CA LYS A 137 3.53 3.32 -15.63
C LYS A 137 2.75 4.62 -15.40
N ASP A 138 1.55 4.53 -14.81
CA ASP A 138 0.75 5.70 -14.46
C ASP A 138 1.44 6.61 -13.43
N PHE A 139 2.42 6.04 -12.70
CA PHE A 139 3.24 6.70 -11.68
C PHE A 139 4.67 6.97 -12.14
N GLY A 140 4.93 6.92 -13.46
CA GLY A 140 6.25 7.20 -14.03
C GLY A 140 7.30 6.10 -13.82
N LEU A 141 6.93 4.95 -13.23
CA LEU A 141 7.81 3.79 -13.06
C LEU A 141 7.88 3.03 -14.38
N ASN A 142 8.68 3.53 -15.32
CA ASN A 142 8.68 3.07 -16.72
C ASN A 142 9.75 2.03 -17.06
N TRP A 143 10.69 1.73 -16.15
CA TRP A 143 11.77 0.80 -16.42
C TRP A 143 11.28 -0.56 -16.94
N ASN A 144 11.92 -1.09 -17.97
CA ASN A 144 11.67 -2.44 -18.45
C ASN A 144 12.85 -2.95 -19.30
N ALA A 145 12.89 -4.26 -19.48
CA ALA A 145 13.76 -4.89 -20.47
C ALA A 145 12.89 -5.69 -21.46
N ALA A 146 13.19 -5.55 -22.76
CA ALA A 146 12.56 -6.36 -23.79
C ALA A 146 13.13 -7.79 -23.75
N LEU A 147 12.27 -8.78 -24.02
CA LEU A 147 12.68 -10.18 -24.09
C LEU A 147 12.87 -10.60 -25.56
N GLU A 148 13.84 -11.47 -25.82
CA GLU A 148 14.12 -11.98 -27.18
C GLU A 148 12.91 -12.67 -27.81
N ALA A 149 12.11 -13.37 -27.01
CA ALA A 149 10.88 -14.04 -27.44
C ALA A 149 9.66 -13.11 -27.57
N GLY A 150 9.85 -11.79 -27.41
CA GLY A 150 8.77 -10.80 -27.33
C GLY A 150 8.19 -10.66 -25.93
N GLY A 151 7.54 -9.51 -25.69
CA GLY A 151 6.98 -9.15 -24.38
C GLY A 151 7.95 -8.39 -23.48
N VAL A 152 7.59 -8.29 -22.20
CA VAL A 152 8.30 -7.47 -21.20
C VAL A 152 8.83 -8.31 -20.05
N MET A 153 9.97 -7.91 -19.50
CA MET A 153 10.56 -8.54 -18.32
C MET A 153 9.70 -8.33 -17.07
N VAL A 154 9.12 -7.14 -16.91
CA VAL A 154 8.29 -6.81 -15.75
C VAL A 154 6.94 -6.28 -16.20
N SER A 155 5.88 -6.92 -15.73
CA SER A 155 4.49 -6.51 -15.98
C SER A 155 4.22 -5.07 -15.55
N GLU A 156 3.27 -4.44 -16.22
CA GLU A 156 2.78 -3.10 -15.89
C GLU A 156 1.79 -3.16 -14.71
N GLU A 157 0.92 -4.18 -14.70
CA GLU A 157 0.01 -4.44 -13.59
C GLU A 157 0.81 -4.89 -12.36
N VAL A 158 0.59 -4.19 -11.25
CA VAL A 158 1.02 -4.54 -9.90
C VAL A 158 -0.22 -4.81 -9.08
N LYS A 159 -0.29 -5.99 -8.46
CA LYS A 159 -1.35 -6.31 -7.51
C LYS A 159 -0.84 -5.95 -6.12
N ILE A 160 -1.64 -5.23 -5.35
CA ILE A 160 -1.35 -4.78 -4.00
C ILE A 160 -2.35 -5.42 -3.04
N ALA A 161 -1.91 -5.68 -1.81
CA ALA A 161 -2.76 -6.18 -0.75
C ALA A 161 -2.21 -5.74 0.60
N GLY A 162 -3.04 -5.74 1.63
CA GLY A 162 -2.59 -5.54 2.99
C GLY A 162 -3.55 -6.13 4.01
N GLU A 163 -2.98 -6.47 5.15
CA GLU A 163 -3.67 -6.88 6.37
C GLU A 163 -3.29 -5.85 7.42
N LEU A 164 -4.24 -5.11 7.95
CA LEU A 164 -3.98 -3.95 8.80
C LEU A 164 -4.76 -4.06 10.10
N GLN A 165 -4.08 -3.76 11.21
CA GLN A 165 -4.72 -3.57 12.50
C GLN A 165 -4.50 -2.14 12.99
N PHE A 166 -5.54 -1.54 13.55
CA PHE A 166 -5.49 -0.20 14.13
C PHE A 166 -5.87 -0.24 15.61
N VAL A 167 -5.40 0.75 16.37
CA VAL A 167 -5.66 0.94 17.80
C VAL A 167 -6.40 2.25 18.01
N LYS A 168 -7.56 2.17 18.68
CA LYS A 168 -8.36 3.34 19.05
C LYS A 168 -7.55 4.24 19.98
N GLN A 169 -7.48 5.53 19.65
CA GLN A 169 -6.85 6.54 20.49
C GLN A 169 -7.88 7.12 21.48
N ALA A 170 -7.41 7.54 22.65
CA ALA A 170 -8.22 8.15 23.70
C ALA A 170 -8.55 9.62 23.43
#